data_AF-A0AAW0J9D4-F1
#
_entry.id   AF-A0AAW0J9D4-F1
#
_cell.length_a   1.000
_cell.length_b   1.000
_cell.length_c   1.000
_cell.angle_alpha   90.00
_cell.angle_beta   90.00
_cell.angle_gamma   90.00
#
_symmetry.space_group_name_H-M   'P 1'
#
loop_
_entity.id
_entity.type
_entity.pdbx_description
1 polymer ?
#
loop_
_entity_poly.entity_id
_entity_poly.type
_entity_poly.pdbx_seq_one_letter_code
_entity_poly.pdbx_strand_id
1 'polypeptide(L)'
;MVLDKSYSHLNSFWVLIARLARFHTRNLNFFDRTNTLGAYLITPAIGSNFVMYLAKMQDLQGFTRSVYKRDHALITPESQVFSPLPEWTNTLGAYLITPAIGSNFVMFIFVVQVAVSLTNISGVSHELMVDSYAYLPSNFQHSLKCNASATLVVFERSYASLEKYVTEQIVGSTKKQPLLETPGEIFEIRKLLPTSLPYDFNIHIMDFQPGEYLNVKEVHYNQHGMLLLEGQCIYRLGDSW
;
A
#
# COMPACT_ATOMS: atom_id res chain seq x y z
N MET A 1 15.42 -11.26 4.57
CA MET A 1 16.37 -10.58 3.68
C MET A 1 17.14 -9.51 4.45
N VAL A 2 18.46 -9.37 4.24
CA VAL A 2 19.08 -8.04 4.39
C VAL A 2 18.62 -7.30 3.14
N LEU A 3 17.58 -6.47 3.28
CA LEU A 3 17.29 -5.45 2.28
C LEU A 3 18.53 -4.56 2.20
N ASP A 4 19.30 -4.79 1.14
CA ASP A 4 20.35 -3.96 0.56
C ASP A 4 21.04 -2.97 1.53
N LYS A 5 22.28 -3.30 1.91
CA LYS A 5 23.17 -2.40 2.65
C LYS A 5 23.83 -1.32 1.78
N SER A 6 23.50 -1.20 0.51
CA SER A 6 23.87 -0.02 -0.29
C SER A 6 22.81 1.07 -0.10
N TYR A 7 23.23 2.25 0.34
CA TYR A 7 22.43 3.38 0.86
C TYR A 7 22.09 3.38 2.36
N SER A 8 23.13 3.28 3.19
CA SER A 8 23.10 3.51 4.64
C SER A 8 22.97 4.98 5.08
N HIS A 9 22.33 5.88 4.30
CA HIS A 9 22.21 7.30 4.70
C HIS A 9 20.85 7.96 4.45
N LEU A 10 19.81 7.25 4.02
CA LEU A 10 18.47 7.82 3.86
C LEU A 10 17.41 6.89 4.45
N ASN A 11 16.43 7.48 5.14
CA ASN A 11 15.28 6.82 5.76
C ASN A 11 14.44 6.02 4.74
N SER A 12 14.90 4.83 4.35
CA SER A 12 14.19 4.00 3.38
C SER A 12 12.96 3.36 4.02
N PHE A 13 11.79 3.72 3.49
CA PHE A 13 10.51 3.14 3.86
C PHE A 13 10.08 2.19 2.74
N TRP A 14 9.55 1.03 3.09
CA TRP A 14 9.03 0.09 2.09
C TRP A 14 7.58 -0.21 2.40
N VAL A 15 6.69 0.15 1.48
CA VAL A 15 5.33 -0.41 1.53
C VAL A 15 5.40 -1.80 0.91
N LEU A 16 4.85 -2.78 1.61
CA LEU A 16 4.62 -4.10 1.09
C LEU A 16 3.16 -4.27 0.68
N ILE A 17 2.90 -4.82 -0.48
CA ILE A 17 1.60 -5.29 -0.88
C ILE A 17 1.75 -6.78 -1.14
N ALA A 18 1.15 -7.62 -0.30
CA ALA A 18 1.35 -9.06 -0.36
C ALA A 18 0.19 -9.75 -1.07
N ARG A 19 0.51 -10.75 -1.89
CA ARG A 19 -0.42 -11.72 -2.46
C ARG A 19 0.00 -13.09 -1.99
N LEU A 20 -0.94 -13.83 -1.42
CA LEU A 20 -0.70 -15.21 -1.00
C LEU A 20 -1.59 -16.11 -1.85
N ALA A 21 -1.01 -17.18 -2.37
CA ALA A 21 -1.74 -18.13 -3.21
C ALA A 21 -2.97 -18.68 -2.49
N ARG A 22 -4.08 -18.78 -3.23
CA ARG A 22 -5.41 -19.09 -2.71
C ARG A 22 -5.54 -20.52 -2.20
N PHE A 23 -6.10 -20.68 -1.01
CA PHE A 23 -7.04 -21.79 -0.77
C PHE A 23 -8.40 -21.36 -1.32
N HIS A 24 -9.13 -22.28 -1.96
CA HIS A 24 -10.43 -22.00 -2.59
C HIS A 24 -11.41 -21.33 -1.61
N THR A 25 -11.56 -20.00 -1.69
CA THR A 25 -12.67 -19.27 -1.05
C THR A 25 -13.17 -18.14 -1.95
N ARG A 26 -14.48 -17.91 -1.82
CA ARG A 26 -15.37 -17.13 -2.68
C ARG A 26 -14.90 -15.68 -2.91
N ASN A 27 -15.30 -15.14 -4.07
CA ASN A 27 -15.12 -13.75 -4.48
C ASN A 27 -15.30 -12.77 -3.31
N LEU A 28 -14.31 -11.88 -3.14
CA LEU A 28 -14.36 -10.75 -2.23
C LEU A 28 -15.32 -9.70 -2.82
N ASN A 29 -16.61 -9.80 -2.48
CA ASN A 29 -17.57 -8.74 -2.79
C ASN A 29 -17.45 -7.65 -1.72
N PHE A 30 -16.85 -6.52 -2.07
CA PHE A 30 -16.87 -5.31 -1.25
C PHE A 30 -17.86 -4.29 -1.83
N PHE A 31 -18.72 -3.79 -0.94
CA PHE A 31 -19.72 -2.73 -1.11
C PHE A 31 -20.90 -3.02 -2.06
N ASP A 32 -22.08 -3.23 -1.46
CA ASP A 32 -23.40 -3.11 -2.11
C ASP A 32 -24.04 -1.75 -1.72
N ARG A 33 -23.33 -0.64 -1.99
CA ARG A 33 -23.93 0.70 -1.97
C ARG A 33 -23.32 1.57 -3.06
N THR A 34 -24.22 2.20 -3.79
CA THR A 34 -24.02 2.97 -5.01
C THR A 34 -22.97 4.09 -4.85
N ASN A 35 -22.07 4.17 -5.84
CA ASN A 35 -21.25 5.33 -6.18
C ASN A 35 -20.38 5.91 -5.05
N THR A 36 -19.61 5.10 -4.33
CA THR A 36 -18.65 5.65 -3.35
C THR A 36 -17.24 5.18 -3.67
N LEU A 37 -16.31 6.13 -3.83
CA LEU A 37 -14.88 5.83 -3.82
C LEU A 37 -14.49 5.48 -2.39
N GLY A 38 -13.96 4.28 -2.17
CA GLY A 38 -13.35 3.86 -0.91
C GLY A 38 -11.83 4.04 -1.01
N ALA A 39 -11.26 5.01 -0.30
CA ALA A 39 -9.82 5.22 -0.28
C ALA A 39 -9.22 4.84 1.07
N TYR A 40 -8.34 3.86 1.07
CA TYR A 40 -7.52 3.52 2.23
C TYR A 40 -6.32 4.45 2.23
N LEU A 41 -6.31 5.44 3.13
CA LEU A 41 -5.16 6.32 3.28
C LEU A 41 -4.20 5.72 4.31
N ILE A 42 -3.03 5.35 3.85
CA ILE A 42 -1.93 4.90 4.68
C ILE A 42 -0.83 5.95 4.58
N THR A 43 -0.68 6.76 5.61
CA THR A 43 0.48 7.62 5.75
C THR A 43 1.30 7.04 6.89
N PRO A 44 2.42 6.34 6.63
CA PRO A 44 3.04 5.52 7.64
C PRO A 44 3.91 6.34 8.58
N ALA A 45 3.78 6.12 9.90
CA ALA A 45 4.49 6.91 10.88
C ALA A 45 5.95 6.52 11.13
N ILE A 46 6.81 7.52 11.37
CA ILE A 46 8.21 7.30 11.75
C ILE A 46 8.23 6.35 12.95
N GLY A 47 8.74 5.13 12.73
CA GLY A 47 8.89 4.06 13.73
C GLY A 47 7.84 2.95 13.71
N SER A 48 6.93 2.90 12.72
CA SER A 48 5.78 1.97 12.75
C SER A 48 5.88 0.86 11.68
N ASN A 49 5.73 -0.41 12.06
CA ASN A 49 5.53 -1.55 11.15
C ASN A 49 4.10 -2.07 11.27
N PHE A 50 3.40 -2.40 10.20
CA PHE A 50 2.02 -2.89 10.34
C PHE A 50 1.54 -3.80 9.23
N VAL A 51 0.45 -4.52 9.53
CA VAL A 51 -0.27 -5.39 8.60
C VAL A 51 -1.74 -5.01 8.54
N MET A 52 -2.28 -4.91 7.34
CA MET A 52 -3.71 -4.79 7.11
C MET A 52 -4.25 -6.05 6.43
N TYR A 53 -5.37 -6.52 6.94
CA TYR A 53 -6.09 -7.68 6.44
C TYR A 53 -7.48 -7.25 5.96
N LEU A 54 -7.91 -7.73 4.78
CA LEU A 54 -9.20 -7.31 4.19
C LEU A 54 -10.36 -8.32 4.37
N ALA A 55 -10.16 -9.53 4.90
CA ALA A 55 -11.28 -10.49 4.97
C ALA A 55 -12.16 -10.33 6.23
N LYS A 56 -13.48 -10.39 6.03
CA LYS A 56 -14.51 -10.26 7.07
C LYS A 56 -14.73 -11.59 7.81
N MET A 57 -14.81 -11.55 9.14
CA MET A 57 -15.15 -12.70 10.01
C MET A 57 -16.54 -12.52 10.65
N GLN A 58 -17.05 -13.58 11.28
CA GLN A 58 -18.40 -13.64 11.85
C GLN A 58 -18.56 -12.64 13.02
N ASP A 59 -19.62 -11.82 12.97
CA ASP A 59 -19.82 -10.66 13.84
C ASP A 59 -20.23 -11.09 15.26
N LEU A 60 -19.28 -11.05 16.22
CA LEU A 60 -19.53 -11.11 17.67
C LEU A 60 -19.51 -9.70 18.25
N GLN A 61 -20.44 -9.39 19.16
CA GLN A 61 -20.55 -8.04 19.73
C GLN A 61 -19.27 -7.67 20.50
N GLY A 62 -18.67 -6.52 20.16
CA GLY A 62 -17.44 -6.02 20.78
C GLY A 62 -16.16 -6.79 20.41
N PHE A 63 -16.23 -7.78 19.52
CA PHE A 63 -15.06 -8.51 19.04
C PHE A 63 -14.35 -7.74 17.93
N THR A 64 -13.03 -7.67 18.01
CA THR A 64 -12.16 -7.21 16.92
C THR A 64 -10.87 -8.01 16.92
N ARG A 65 -10.34 -8.28 15.72
CA ARG A 65 -8.99 -8.83 15.53
C ARG A 65 -7.92 -7.74 15.43
N SER A 66 -8.32 -6.48 15.41
CA SER A 66 -7.37 -5.38 15.35
C SER A 66 -6.58 -5.27 16.63
N VAL A 67 -5.28 -5.00 16.49
CA VAL A 67 -4.34 -4.85 17.59
C VAL A 67 -3.46 -3.64 17.30
N TYR A 68 -3.27 -2.79 18.30
CA TYR A 68 -2.34 -1.66 18.23
C TYR A 68 -1.34 -1.77 19.37
N LYS A 69 -0.04 -1.84 19.03
CA LYS A 69 1.09 -1.91 19.97
C LYS A 69 2.11 -0.83 19.63
N ARG A 70 3.11 -0.70 20.49
CA ARG A 70 4.15 0.33 20.41
C ARG A 70 4.95 0.30 19.10
N ASP A 71 5.25 -0.88 18.58
CA ASP A 71 6.11 -1.09 17.42
C ASP A 71 5.37 -1.72 16.24
N HIS A 72 4.11 -2.11 16.42
CA HIS A 72 3.29 -2.60 15.33
C HIS A 72 1.78 -2.48 15.50
N ALA A 73 1.05 -2.58 14.39
CA ALA A 73 -0.39 -2.70 14.37
C ALA A 73 -0.87 -3.78 13.40
N LEU A 74 -1.99 -4.42 13.74
CA LEU A 74 -2.82 -5.22 12.84
C LEU A 74 -4.16 -4.50 12.72
N ILE A 75 -4.53 -4.04 11.52
CA ILE A 75 -5.80 -3.37 11.28
C ILE A 75 -6.67 -4.25 10.41
N THR A 76 -7.85 -4.59 10.90
CA THR A 76 -8.82 -5.49 10.27
C THR A 76 -10.08 -4.74 9.84
N PRO A 77 -10.89 -5.27 8.90
CA PRO A 77 -11.94 -4.51 8.23
C PRO A 77 -13.00 -3.98 9.19
N GLU A 78 -13.31 -4.73 10.25
CA GLU A 78 -14.32 -4.38 11.25
C GLU A 78 -13.93 -3.15 12.09
N SER A 79 -12.66 -2.76 12.12
CA SER A 79 -12.17 -1.59 12.85
C SER A 79 -11.97 -0.36 11.97
N GLN A 80 -12.24 -0.46 10.66
CA GLN A 80 -12.07 0.66 9.74
C GLN A 80 -13.15 1.72 9.98
N VAL A 81 -12.70 2.96 10.16
CA VAL A 81 -13.60 4.10 10.33
C VAL A 81 -13.62 4.88 9.02
N PHE A 82 -14.74 4.78 8.31
CA PHE A 82 -14.96 5.52 7.07
C PHE A 82 -15.60 6.88 7.35
N SER A 83 -15.01 7.94 6.81
CA SER A 83 -15.56 9.29 6.83
C SER A 83 -15.37 9.97 5.47
N PRO A 84 -16.17 10.99 5.12
CA PRO A 84 -15.91 11.79 3.93
C PRO A 84 -14.47 12.32 3.92
N LEU A 85 -13.77 12.12 2.80
CA LEU A 85 -12.41 12.67 2.65
C LEU A 85 -12.47 14.16 2.32
N PRO A 86 -11.79 15.04 3.08
CA PRO A 86 -11.69 16.45 2.76
C PRO A 86 -11.14 16.66 1.34
N GLU A 87 -11.71 17.62 0.60
CA GLU A 87 -11.34 17.95 -0.79
C GLU A 87 -11.62 16.85 -1.84
N TRP A 88 -12.10 15.68 -1.43
CA TRP A 88 -12.60 14.66 -2.36
C TRP A 88 -14.11 14.77 -2.51
N THR A 89 -14.60 14.63 -3.75
CA THR A 89 -16.04 14.63 -4.02
C THR A 89 -16.60 13.23 -3.89
N ASN A 90 -17.66 13.05 -3.09
CA ASN A 90 -18.41 11.80 -2.95
C ASN A 90 -17.50 10.56 -2.70
N THR A 91 -16.56 10.72 -1.78
CA THR A 91 -15.54 9.72 -1.45
C THR A 91 -15.52 9.51 0.06
N LEU A 92 -15.55 8.25 0.49
CA LEU A 92 -15.29 7.88 1.88
C LEU A 92 -13.86 7.35 1.98
N GLY A 93 -13.15 7.78 3.02
CA GLY A 93 -11.81 7.29 3.31
C GLY A 93 -11.72 6.74 4.71
N ALA A 94 -10.86 5.74 4.85
CA ALA A 94 -10.42 5.25 6.14
C ALA A 94 -8.93 5.56 6.27
N TYR A 95 -8.59 6.45 7.21
CA TYR A 95 -7.20 6.69 7.61
C TYR A 95 -6.76 5.53 8.49
N LEU A 96 -5.73 4.83 8.05
CA LEU A 96 -5.26 3.64 8.75
C LEU A 96 -4.03 3.98 9.58
N ILE A 97 -3.17 4.83 9.05
CA ILE A 97 -1.97 5.33 9.74
C ILE A 97 -1.70 6.77 9.34
N THR A 98 -1.25 7.56 10.30
CA THR A 98 -0.87 8.97 10.12
C THR A 98 0.27 9.44 11.04
N PRO A 99 1.47 9.82 10.54
CA PRO A 99 2.47 10.50 11.36
C PRO A 99 2.52 12.02 11.28
N ALA A 100 2.06 12.62 10.19
CA ALA A 100 2.55 13.95 9.83
C ALA A 100 1.53 14.70 9.00
N ILE A 101 1.29 15.94 9.42
CA ILE A 101 0.51 16.94 8.70
C ILE A 101 1.52 18.01 8.25
N GLY A 102 1.52 18.37 6.97
CA GLY A 102 2.45 19.36 6.40
C GLY A 102 2.30 19.50 4.89
N SER A 103 3.02 20.43 4.26
CA SER A 103 3.09 20.54 2.80
C SER A 103 4.33 19.81 2.28
N ASN A 104 4.27 19.17 1.11
CA ASN A 104 5.33 18.41 0.40
C ASN A 104 5.15 16.87 0.40
N PHE A 105 3.94 16.38 0.12
CA PHE A 105 3.67 14.94 0.02
C PHE A 105 3.88 14.41 -1.40
N VAL A 106 4.56 13.28 -1.50
CA VAL A 106 4.45 12.36 -2.65
C VAL A 106 3.29 11.42 -2.42
N MET A 107 2.61 11.03 -3.50
CA MET A 107 1.44 10.16 -3.45
C MET A 107 1.66 8.93 -4.32
N PHE A 108 1.34 7.75 -3.78
CA PHE A 108 1.25 6.51 -4.55
C PHE A 108 -0.18 5.96 -4.47
N ILE A 109 -0.78 5.69 -5.61
CA ILE A 109 -2.13 5.17 -5.74
C ILE A 109 -2.05 3.76 -6.31
N PHE A 110 -2.75 2.82 -5.68
CA PHE A 110 -2.93 1.45 -6.16
C PHE A 110 -4.41 1.13 -6.32
N VAL A 111 -4.79 0.61 -7.49
CA VAL A 111 -6.19 0.28 -7.80
C VAL A 111 -6.50 -1.15 -7.39
N VAL A 112 -7.40 -1.31 -6.42
CA VAL A 112 -7.83 -2.62 -5.90
C VAL A 112 -9.10 -3.10 -6.58
N GLN A 113 -10.04 -2.20 -6.84
CA GLN A 113 -11.34 -2.55 -7.42
C GLN A 113 -11.80 -1.45 -8.36
N VAL A 114 -12.22 -1.85 -9.57
CA VAL A 114 -12.76 -0.98 -10.64
C VAL A 114 -11.75 0.05 -11.16
N ALA A 115 -11.89 0.43 -12.43
CA ALA A 115 -10.97 1.37 -13.08
C ALA A 115 -11.20 2.82 -12.62
N VAL A 116 -10.12 3.60 -12.57
CA VAL A 116 -10.13 5.03 -12.24
C VAL A 116 -9.35 5.81 -13.29
N SER A 117 -9.83 6.97 -13.71
CA SER A 117 -9.14 7.87 -14.61
C SER A 117 -8.30 8.88 -13.82
N LEU A 118 -7.00 8.91 -14.09
CA LEU A 118 -6.04 9.89 -13.56
C LEU A 118 -5.72 10.90 -14.65
N THR A 119 -5.96 12.19 -14.39
CA THR A 119 -5.65 13.28 -15.33
C THR A 119 -4.69 14.28 -14.70
N ASN A 120 -3.65 14.68 -15.43
CA ASN A 120 -2.74 15.75 -15.02
C ASN A 120 -3.15 17.11 -15.61
N ILE A 121 -2.50 18.19 -15.16
CA ILE A 121 -2.81 19.56 -15.63
C ILE A 121 -2.53 19.81 -17.11
N SER A 122 -1.64 19.02 -17.70
CA SER A 122 -1.35 19.08 -19.14
C SER A 122 -2.47 18.45 -19.98
N GLY A 123 -3.51 17.91 -19.33
CA GLY A 123 -4.65 17.24 -19.97
C GLY A 123 -4.37 15.78 -20.34
N VAL A 124 -3.21 15.22 -19.99
CA VAL A 124 -2.90 13.81 -20.24
C VAL A 124 -3.69 12.98 -19.24
N SER A 125 -4.46 12.03 -19.77
CA SER A 125 -5.31 11.13 -18.98
C SER A 125 -4.84 9.69 -19.10
N HIS A 126 -4.77 9.00 -17.97
CA HIS A 126 -4.43 7.59 -17.84
C HIS A 126 -5.59 6.84 -17.22
N GLU A 127 -6.01 5.74 -17.84
CA GLU A 127 -6.95 4.80 -17.24
C GLU A 127 -6.17 3.79 -16.38
N LEU A 128 -6.42 3.81 -15.08
CA LEU A 128 -5.82 2.89 -14.12
C LEU A 128 -6.80 1.74 -13.88
N MET A 129 -6.49 0.57 -14.41
CA MET A 129 -7.27 -0.65 -14.22
C MET A 129 -6.97 -1.27 -12.84
N VAL A 130 -7.74 -2.29 -12.44
CA VAL A 130 -7.35 -3.11 -11.28
C VAL A 130 -5.93 -3.62 -11.49
N ASP A 131 -5.10 -3.54 -10.44
CA ASP A 131 -3.68 -3.90 -10.47
C ASP A 131 -2.76 -2.89 -11.19
N SER A 132 -3.30 -1.72 -11.54
CA SER A 132 -2.53 -0.55 -11.94
C SER A 132 -2.19 0.33 -10.75
N TYR A 133 -1.14 1.13 -10.94
CA TYR A 133 -0.70 2.09 -9.94
C TYR A 133 -0.22 3.39 -10.60
N ALA A 134 -0.19 4.45 -9.79
CA ALA A 134 0.42 5.71 -10.16
C ALA A 134 1.24 6.28 -9.00
N TYR A 135 2.44 6.75 -9.29
CA TYR A 135 3.23 7.58 -8.41
C TYR A 135 3.20 9.02 -8.89
N LEU A 136 2.92 9.94 -7.97
CA LEU A 136 2.80 11.35 -8.21
C LEU A 136 3.88 12.07 -7.37
N PRO A 137 4.78 12.81 -8.03
CA PRO A 137 5.77 13.64 -7.34
C PRO A 137 5.13 14.63 -6.38
N SER A 138 5.95 15.21 -5.51
CA SER A 138 5.47 16.25 -4.61
C SER A 138 4.96 17.47 -5.39
N ASN A 139 3.86 18.05 -4.91
CA ASN A 139 3.16 19.18 -5.53
C ASN A 139 2.70 18.92 -6.97
N PHE A 140 2.59 17.65 -7.38
CA PHE A 140 2.13 17.29 -8.71
C PHE A 140 0.60 17.47 -8.80
N GLN A 141 0.16 18.42 -9.62
CA GLN A 141 -1.26 18.70 -9.80
C GLN A 141 -1.95 17.63 -10.65
N HIS A 142 -3.00 17.03 -10.11
CA HIS A 142 -3.71 15.91 -10.71
C HIS A 142 -5.18 15.85 -10.28
N SER A 143 -5.97 15.04 -10.96
CA SER A 143 -7.35 14.73 -10.61
C SER A 143 -7.62 13.24 -10.85
N LEU A 144 -8.31 12.60 -9.89
CA LEU A 144 -8.84 11.26 -10.03
C LEU A 144 -10.35 11.33 -10.24
N LYS A 145 -10.85 10.60 -11.24
CA LYS A 145 -12.27 10.49 -11.52
C LYS A 145 -12.65 9.02 -11.70
N CYS A 146 -13.80 8.64 -11.18
CA CYS A 146 -14.39 7.34 -11.42
C CYS A 146 -15.86 7.51 -11.78
N ASN A 147 -16.33 6.72 -12.74
CA ASN A 147 -17.73 6.71 -13.18
C ASN A 147 -18.56 5.63 -12.46
N ALA A 148 -17.91 4.85 -11.58
CA ALA A 148 -18.49 3.76 -10.81
C ALA A 148 -17.90 3.74 -9.38
N SER A 149 -18.28 2.75 -8.56
CA SER A 149 -17.62 2.55 -7.25
C SER A 149 -16.25 1.93 -7.46
N ALA A 150 -15.19 2.60 -7.01
CA ALA A 150 -13.83 2.06 -7.02
C ALA A 150 -13.19 2.07 -5.63
N THR A 151 -12.28 1.13 -5.42
CA THR A 151 -11.51 1.00 -4.18
C THR A 151 -10.04 1.23 -4.49
N LEU A 152 -9.47 2.22 -3.81
CA LEU A 152 -8.08 2.63 -3.95
C LEU A 152 -7.34 2.45 -2.64
N VAL A 153 -6.05 2.17 -2.75
CA VAL A 153 -5.12 2.28 -1.62
C VAL A 153 -4.16 3.40 -1.97
N VAL A 154 -4.09 4.39 -1.10
CA VAL A 154 -3.31 5.61 -1.30
C VAL A 154 -2.28 5.70 -0.20
N PHE A 155 -1.02 5.84 -0.60
CA PHE A 155 0.08 6.13 0.30
C PHE A 155 0.53 7.56 0.08
N GLU A 156 0.54 8.36 1.15
CA GLU A 156 1.14 9.68 1.13
C GLU A 156 2.30 9.73 2.11
N ARG A 157 3.38 10.39 1.69
CA ARG A 157 4.58 10.53 2.50
C ARG A 157 5.22 11.89 2.26
N SER A 158 5.65 12.55 3.32
CA SER A 158 6.42 13.80 3.19
C SER A 158 7.72 13.48 2.47
N TYR A 159 7.92 14.06 1.29
CA TYR A 159 9.05 13.76 0.42
C TYR A 159 10.36 14.25 1.05
N ALA A 160 11.29 13.32 1.28
CA ALA A 160 12.64 13.65 1.71
C ALA A 160 13.48 14.09 0.50
N SER A 161 13.25 15.32 0.03
CA SER A 161 13.92 15.88 -1.14
C SER A 161 15.44 15.96 -0.94
N LEU A 162 16.16 15.66 -2.03
CA LEU A 162 17.58 15.90 -2.17
C LEU A 162 17.75 16.98 -3.24
N GLU A 163 18.51 18.04 -2.97
CA GLU A 163 18.57 19.29 -3.77
C GLU A 163 18.80 19.10 -5.29
N LYS A 164 19.36 17.97 -5.72
CA LYS A 164 19.69 17.68 -7.12
C LYS A 164 18.75 16.70 -7.82
N TYR A 165 17.76 16.20 -7.10
CA TYR A 165 16.94 15.09 -7.55
C TYR A 165 15.47 15.46 -7.54
N VAL A 166 14.81 15.15 -8.65
CA VAL A 166 13.36 15.26 -8.81
C VAL A 166 12.83 13.91 -9.20
N THR A 167 11.63 13.58 -8.72
CA THR A 167 10.89 12.40 -9.17
C THR A 167 9.92 12.80 -10.28
N GLU A 168 9.56 11.82 -11.10
CA GLU A 168 8.64 12.01 -12.22
C GLU A 168 7.35 11.22 -11.97
N GLN A 169 6.30 11.59 -12.69
CA GLN A 169 5.07 10.80 -12.69
C GLN A 169 5.36 9.41 -13.25
N ILE A 170 4.94 8.37 -12.53
CA ILE A 170 5.01 6.99 -13.01
C ILE A 170 3.61 6.44 -13.04
N VAL A 171 3.22 5.82 -14.15
CA VAL A 171 1.99 5.04 -14.28
C VAL A 171 2.37 3.65 -14.73
N GLY A 172 1.88 2.63 -14.03
CA GLY A 172 2.28 1.26 -14.28
C GLY A 172 1.21 0.23 -13.92
N SER A 173 1.57 -1.03 -14.11
CA SER A 173 0.81 -2.19 -13.65
C SER A 173 1.79 -3.23 -13.12
N THR A 174 1.40 -3.92 -12.05
CA THR A 174 2.27 -4.94 -11.41
C THR A 174 2.63 -6.06 -12.38
N LYS A 175 1.70 -6.45 -13.26
CA LYS A 175 1.90 -7.49 -14.30
C LYS A 175 3.00 -7.15 -15.29
N LYS A 176 3.31 -5.86 -15.48
CA LYS A 176 4.36 -5.39 -16.38
C LYS A 176 5.72 -5.24 -15.68
N GLN A 177 5.77 -5.37 -14.35
CA GLN A 177 7.03 -5.30 -13.62
C GLN A 177 7.76 -6.63 -13.68
N PRO A 178 9.10 -6.61 -13.87
CA PRO A 178 9.88 -7.83 -13.89
C PRO A 178 9.87 -8.49 -12.51
N LEU A 179 9.90 -9.82 -12.52
CA LEU A 179 10.28 -10.59 -11.34
C LEU A 179 11.76 -10.35 -11.05
N LEU A 180 12.08 -10.12 -9.78
CA LEU A 180 13.45 -9.97 -9.33
C LEU A 180 13.90 -11.23 -8.62
N GLU A 181 15.19 -11.54 -8.74
CA GLU A 181 15.80 -12.63 -7.98
C GLU A 181 15.77 -12.31 -6.48
N THR A 182 15.52 -13.35 -5.68
CA THR A 182 15.43 -13.28 -4.22
C THR A 182 16.41 -14.28 -3.58
N PRO A 183 17.72 -13.99 -3.58
CA PRO A 183 18.72 -14.94 -3.10
C PRO A 183 18.46 -15.40 -1.66
N GLY A 184 18.29 -16.71 -1.48
CA GLY A 184 18.03 -17.32 -0.16
C GLY A 184 16.57 -17.30 0.29
N GLU A 185 15.67 -16.79 -0.55
CA GLU A 185 14.22 -16.80 -0.32
C GLU A 185 13.52 -17.49 -1.51
N ILE A 186 12.25 -17.84 -1.33
CA ILE A 186 11.46 -18.59 -2.33
C ILE A 186 10.29 -17.78 -2.88
N PHE A 187 9.95 -16.65 -2.26
CA PHE A 187 8.90 -15.77 -2.72
C PHE A 187 9.31 -15.04 -4.01
N GLU A 188 8.30 -14.71 -4.82
CA GLU A 188 8.46 -13.81 -5.95
C GLU A 188 8.34 -12.36 -5.48
N ILE A 189 9.17 -11.46 -6.02
CA ILE A 189 9.08 -10.03 -5.71
C ILE A 189 9.11 -9.16 -6.97
N ARG A 190 8.28 -8.12 -6.98
CA ARG A 190 8.31 -7.03 -7.96
C ARG A 190 8.44 -5.69 -7.23
N LYS A 191 9.25 -4.78 -7.75
CA LYS A 191 9.33 -3.39 -7.30
C LYS A 191 8.51 -2.52 -8.24
N LEU A 192 7.68 -1.63 -7.70
CA LEU A 192 6.80 -0.79 -8.51
C LEU A 192 7.41 0.58 -8.83
N LEU A 193 8.40 1.03 -8.05
CA LEU A 193 9.13 2.28 -8.32
C LEU A 193 10.59 1.99 -8.70
N PRO A 194 11.25 2.90 -9.42
CA PRO A 194 12.69 2.83 -9.65
C PRO A 194 13.46 2.76 -8.33
N THR A 195 14.60 2.06 -8.35
CA THR A 195 15.53 2.00 -7.22
C THR A 195 16.58 3.11 -7.25
N SER A 196 16.36 4.13 -8.08
CA SER A 196 17.26 5.27 -8.18
C SER A 196 17.08 6.21 -6.99
N LEU A 197 18.15 6.92 -6.65
CA LEU A 197 18.23 7.83 -5.50
C LEU A 197 17.09 8.85 -5.33
N PRO A 198 16.43 9.42 -6.38
CA PRO A 198 15.32 10.35 -6.21
C PRO A 198 14.11 9.77 -5.45
N TYR A 199 13.91 8.45 -5.45
CA TYR A 199 12.74 7.81 -4.84
C TYR A 199 13.07 7.36 -3.41
N ASP A 200 12.46 8.01 -2.41
CA ASP A 200 12.76 7.83 -0.98
C ASP A 200 11.94 6.72 -0.30
N PHE A 201 11.11 6.01 -1.07
CA PHE A 201 10.43 4.77 -0.70
C PHE A 201 10.21 3.90 -1.94
N ASN A 202 9.83 2.64 -1.71
CA ASN A 202 9.34 1.78 -2.79
C ASN A 202 8.11 0.98 -2.35
N ILE A 203 7.36 0.49 -3.33
CA ILE A 203 6.23 -0.41 -3.12
C ILE A 203 6.61 -1.76 -3.71
N HIS A 204 6.54 -2.80 -2.89
CA HIS A 204 6.85 -4.16 -3.32
C HIS A 204 5.57 -4.98 -3.46
N ILE A 205 5.49 -5.82 -4.49
CA ILE A 205 4.52 -6.91 -4.56
C ILE A 205 5.28 -8.19 -4.24
N MET A 206 4.89 -8.88 -3.17
CA MET A 206 5.44 -10.20 -2.83
C MET A 206 4.37 -11.26 -2.99
N ASP A 207 4.68 -12.29 -3.79
CA ASP A 207 3.82 -13.46 -3.96
C ASP A 207 4.45 -14.68 -3.26
N PHE A 208 3.64 -15.38 -2.45
CA PHE A 208 4.02 -16.64 -1.79
C PHE A 208 3.07 -17.77 -2.19
N GLN A 209 3.63 -18.94 -2.50
CA GLN A 209 2.87 -20.19 -2.63
C GLN A 209 2.44 -20.73 -1.26
N PRO A 210 1.43 -21.62 -1.18
CA PRO A 210 0.97 -22.14 0.09
C PRO A 210 2.09 -22.94 0.78
N GLY A 211 2.38 -22.58 2.03
CA GLY A 211 3.45 -23.20 2.81
C GLY A 211 4.81 -22.51 2.68
N GLU A 212 4.96 -21.54 1.78
CA GLU A 212 6.15 -20.70 1.73
C GLU A 212 6.16 -19.68 2.87
N TYR A 213 7.36 -19.34 3.31
CA TYR A 213 7.60 -18.39 4.39
C TYR A 213 8.94 -17.69 4.18
N LEU A 214 9.13 -16.58 4.88
CA LEU A 214 10.42 -15.89 4.94
C LEU A 214 11.44 -16.73 5.71
N ASN A 215 12.55 -17.11 5.07
CA ASN A 215 13.62 -17.86 5.73
C ASN A 215 14.33 -17.00 6.78
N VAL A 216 14.46 -15.70 6.51
CA VAL A 216 15.09 -14.75 7.42
C VAL A 216 14.04 -14.05 8.28
N LYS A 217 14.28 -14.04 9.60
CA LYS A 217 13.54 -13.20 10.56
C LYS A 217 14.08 -11.77 10.50
N GLU A 218 13.39 -10.90 9.79
CA GLU A 218 13.90 -9.55 9.48
C GLU A 218 13.97 -8.66 10.72
N VAL A 219 15.11 -7.99 10.87
CA VAL A 219 15.32 -6.90 11.84
C VAL A 219 16.13 -5.83 11.13
N HIS A 220 15.47 -4.73 10.75
CA HIS A 220 16.09 -3.62 10.05
C HIS A 220 15.44 -2.30 10.45
N TYR A 221 16.11 -1.19 10.13
CA TYR A 221 15.63 0.16 10.43
C TYR A 221 14.45 0.60 9.55
N ASN A 222 14.22 -0.09 8.44
CA ASN A 222 13.13 0.23 7.53
C ASN A 222 11.78 0.02 8.22
N GLN A 223 10.83 0.83 7.82
CA GLN A 223 9.44 0.75 8.27
C GLN A 223 8.58 0.18 7.15
N HIS A 224 7.54 -0.55 7.56
CA HIS A 224 6.64 -1.21 6.64
C HIS A 224 5.19 -0.86 6.85
N GLY A 225 4.50 -0.74 5.72
CA GLY A 225 3.07 -0.94 5.68
C GLY A 225 2.70 -2.06 4.76
N MET A 226 2.04 -3.08 5.29
CA MET A 226 1.57 -4.21 4.49
C MET A 226 0.06 -4.17 4.26
N LEU A 227 -0.35 -4.31 3.00
CA LEU A 227 -1.72 -4.70 2.65
C LEU A 227 -1.74 -6.12 2.09
N LEU A 228 -2.54 -7.00 2.69
CA LEU A 228 -2.80 -8.32 2.13
C LEU A 228 -3.92 -8.24 1.07
N LEU A 229 -3.55 -8.39 -0.20
CA LEU A 229 -4.51 -8.36 -1.33
C LEU A 229 -5.26 -9.69 -1.49
N GLU A 230 -4.55 -10.80 -1.38
CA GLU A 230 -5.08 -12.14 -1.65
C GLU A 230 -4.54 -13.17 -0.66
N GLY A 231 -5.35 -14.19 -0.38
CA GLY A 231 -4.99 -15.34 0.45
C GLY A 231 -5.02 -15.06 1.96
N GLN A 232 -4.26 -15.85 2.71
CA GLN A 232 -4.22 -15.84 4.17
C GLN A 232 -2.83 -16.24 4.68
N CYS A 233 -2.40 -15.66 5.79
CA CYS A 233 -1.13 -15.99 6.45
C CYS A 233 -1.25 -15.94 7.96
N ILE A 234 -0.22 -16.49 8.61
CA ILE A 234 0.18 -16.14 9.97
C ILE A 234 1.33 -15.14 9.82
N TYR A 235 1.26 -13.99 10.48
CA TYR A 235 2.27 -12.94 10.37
C TYR A 235 2.82 -12.60 11.75
N ARG A 236 4.10 -12.88 11.97
CA ARG A 236 4.74 -12.60 13.26
C ARG A 236 5.20 -11.14 13.35
N LEU A 237 4.78 -10.44 14.40
CA LEU A 237 5.22 -9.08 14.74
C LEU A 237 5.77 -9.05 16.16
N GLY A 238 7.09 -8.85 16.30
CA GLY A 238 7.79 -9.01 17.58
C GLY A 238 7.60 -10.42 18.14
N ASP A 239 6.97 -10.53 19.31
CA ASP A 239 6.63 -11.81 19.96
C ASP A 239 5.15 -12.22 19.79
N SER A 240 4.45 -11.59 18.85
CA SER A 240 3.04 -11.88 18.53
C SER A 240 2.93 -12.64 17.21
N TRP A 241 2.02 -13.60 17.12
CA TRP A 241 1.72 -14.41 15.93
C TRP A 241 0.26 -14.28 15.50
#